data_AF-A0A356F7D5-F1
#
_entry.id   AF-A0A356F7D5-F1
#
_cell.length_a   1.000
_cell.length_b   1.000
_cell.length_c   1.000
_cell.angle_alpha   90.00
_cell.angle_beta   90.00
_cell.angle_gamma   90.00
#
_symmetry.space_group_name_H-M   'P 1'
#
loop_
_entity.id
_entity.type
_entity.pdbx_description
1 polymer ?
#
loop_
_entity_poly.entity_id
_entity_poly.type
_entity_poly.pdbx_seq_one_letter_code
_entity_poly.pdbx_strand_id
1 'polypeptide(L)' 'IDLIEQSGGLVAACVFLIELTFLPGREVLEGYDVHSLIHY' A
#
# COMPACT_ATOMS: atom_id res chain seq x y z
N ILE A 1 -3.27 3.14 7.10
CA ILE A 1 -4.16 1.97 7.01
C ILE A 1 -4.96 1.83 8.29
N ASP A 2 -4.28 1.85 9.44
CA ASP A 2 -4.86 1.69 10.79
C ASP A 2 -6.11 2.54 11.05
N LEU A 3 -6.13 3.80 10.59
CA LEU A 3 -7.30 4.68 10.76
C LEU A 3 -8.56 4.15 10.06
N ILE A 4 -8.39 3.56 8.87
CA ILE A 4 -9.50 2.99 8.10
C ILE A 4 -10.04 1.77 8.83
N GLU A 5 -9.15 0.88 9.29
CA GLU A 5 -9.53 -0.35 10.01
C GLU A 5 -10.17 -0.05 11.37
N GLN A 6 -9.61 0.89 12.14
CA GLN A 6 -10.19 1.33 13.42
C GLN A 6 -11.59 1.95 13.23
N SER A 7 -11.87 2.49 12.05
CA SER A 7 -13.20 3.01 11.69
C SER A 7 -14.16 1.94 11.17
N GLY A 8 -13.76 0.65 11.19
CA GLY A 8 -14.55 -0.47 10.68
C GLY A 8 -14.54 -0.60 9.15
N GLY A 9 -13.67 0.15 8.46
CA GLY A 9 -13.49 0.06 7.02
C GLY A 9 -12.55 -1.08 6.63
N LEU A 10 -12.81 -1.70 5.47
CA LEU A 10 -11.91 -2.68 4.85
C LEU A 10 -11.08 -1.98 3.77
N VAL A 11 -9.76 -2.12 3.83
CA VAL A 11 -8.87 -1.62 2.78
C VAL A 11 -8.88 -2.60 1.60
N ALA A 12 -9.42 -2.18 0.46
CA ALA A 12 -9.45 -3.01 -0.74
C ALA A 12 -8.07 -3.11 -1.43
N ALA A 13 -7.39 -1.97 -1.60
CA ALA A 13 -6.05 -1.88 -2.19
C ALA A 13 -5.40 -0.53 -1.88
N CYS A 14 -4.07 -0.47 -1.99
CA CYS A 14 -3.26 0.76 -2.00
C CYS A 14 -2.64 0.96 -3.39
N VAL A 15 -3.04 2.02 -4.10
CA VAL A 15 -2.58 2.29 -5.47
C VAL A 15 -1.75 3.56 -5.52
N PHE A 16 -0.55 3.46 -6.09
CA PHE A 16 0.41 4.55 -6.20
C PHE A 16 0.73 4.86 -7.67
N LEU A 17 1.04 6.11 -7.97
CA LEU A 17 1.54 6.46 -9.30
C LEU A 17 2.99 5.98 -9.49
N ILE A 18 3.81 6.14 -8.46
CA ILE A 18 5.25 5.83 -8.47
C ILE A 18 5.57 5.01 -7.22
N GLU A 19 6.36 3.96 -7.40
CA GLU A 19 6.96 3.16 -6.34
C GLU A 19 8.48 3.21 -6.43
N LEU A 20 9.12 3.53 -5.31
CA LEU A 20 10.57 3.46 -5.15
C LEU A 20 10.93 2.06 -4.62
N THR A 21 11.15 1.12 -5.52
CA THR A 21 11.40 -0.31 -5.27
C THR A 21 12.70 -0.59 -4.51
N PHE A 22 13.65 0.35 -4.51
CA PHE A 22 14.85 0.25 -3.69
C PHE A 22 14.58 0.49 -2.19
N LEU A 23 13.41 1.03 -1.82
CA LEU A 23 12.96 1.14 -0.43
C LEU A 23 12.05 -0.05 -0.08
N PRO A 24 12.06 -0.52 1.18
CA PRO A 24 11.21 -1.62 1.63
C PRO A 24 9.75 -1.18 1.90
N GLY A 25 9.17 -0.35 1.04
CA GLY A 25 7.83 0.24 1.25
C GLY A 25 6.72 -0.81 1.24
N ARG A 26 6.81 -1.83 0.38
CA ARG A 26 5.82 -2.92 0.32
C ARG A 26 5.84 -3.80 1.57
N GLU A 27 6.98 -3.93 2.25
CA GLU A 27 7.08 -4.73 3.48
C GLU A 27 6.21 -4.13 4.59
N VAL A 28 6.13 -2.80 4.67
CA VAL A 28 5.27 -2.09 5.63
C VAL A 28 3.77 -2.31 5.32
N LEU A 29 3.45 -2.66 4.07
CA LEU A 29 2.09 -2.88 3.58
C LEU A 29 1.79 -4.37 3.35
N GLU A 30 2.55 -5.27 4.00
CA GLU A 30 2.32 -6.71 3.91
C GLU A 30 0.88 -7.07 4.29
N GLY A 31 0.25 -7.94 3.48
CA GLY A 31 -1.15 -8.34 3.66
C GLY A 31 -2.17 -7.46 2.92
N TYR A 32 -1.75 -6.35 2.32
CA TYR A 32 -2.59 -5.51 1.48
C TYR A 32 -2.26 -5.67 -0.01
N ASP A 33 -3.27 -5.53 -0.86
CA ASP A 33 -3.05 -5.44 -2.30
C ASP A 33 -2.40 -4.09 -2.63
N VAL A 34 -1.18 -4.11 -3.17
CA VAL A 34 -0.42 -2.91 -3.51
C VAL A 34 -0.11 -2.90 -5.00
N HIS A 35 -0.51 -1.82 -5.67
CA HIS A 35 -0.26 -1.61 -7.09
C HIS A 35 0.43 -0.27 -7.34
N SER A 36 1.35 -0.23 -8.30
CA SER A 36 2.00 0.99 -8.75
C SER A 36 2.16 1.03 -10.26
N LEU A 37 2.05 2.23 -10.85
CA LEU A 37 2.11 2.40 -12.30
C LEU A 37 3.55 2.53 -12.82
N ILE A 38 4.43 3.16 -12.04
CA ILE A 38 5.84 3.38 -12.39
C ILE A 38 6.72 2.84 -11.26
N HIS A 39 7.78 2.11 -11.62
CA HIS A 39 8.70 1.47 -10.68
C HIS A 39 10.11 2.04 -10.87
N TYR A 40 10.77 2.45 -9.78
CA TYR A 40 12.15 2.98 -9.77
C TYR A 40 13.02 2.31 -8.72
#